data_AF-A0A7C2HQB2-F1
#
_entry.id   AF-A0A7C2HQB2-F1
#
_cell.length_a   1.000
_cell.length_b   1.000
_cell.length_c   1.000
_cell.angle_alpha   90.00
_cell.angle_beta   90.00
_cell.angle_gamma   90.00
#
_symmetry.space_group_name_H-M   'P 1'
#
loop_
_entity.id
_entity.type
_entity.pdbx_description
1 polymer ?
#
loop_
_entity_poly.entity_id
_entity_poly.type
_entity_poly.pdbx_seq_one_letter_code
_entity_poly.pdbx_strand_id
1 'polypeptide(L)'
;PQDSNARIQFLSRLENIAVEAAEVSPVVIINARTGSIVMNKAVRIDPCAIAHGNLSVTVNSTSTVSQPPPLSGGQTAVTRKADVSVSADGSKVVNIPGGASLSEVVGALNSVGATPQDLISILQAMKASGSLKAELQII
;
A
#
# COMPACT_ATOMS: atom_id res chain seq x y z
N PRO A 1 3.65 -46.26 -1.65
CA PRO A 1 2.67 -47.24 -2.18
C PRO A 1 3.36 -48.29 -3.05
N GLN A 2 3.14 -49.59 -2.81
CA GLN A 2 3.77 -50.67 -3.58
C GLN A 2 2.99 -51.06 -4.85
N ASP A 3 1.70 -50.69 -4.95
CA ASP A 3 0.85 -50.92 -6.11
C ASP A 3 0.99 -49.80 -7.16
N SER A 4 1.13 -50.15 -8.44
CA SER A 4 1.30 -49.22 -9.56
C SER A 4 0.09 -48.33 -9.80
N ASN A 5 -1.13 -48.86 -9.66
CA ASN A 5 -2.35 -48.07 -9.83
C ASN A 5 -2.52 -47.02 -8.73
N ALA A 6 -2.20 -47.39 -7.48
CA ALA A 6 -2.20 -46.46 -6.37
C ALA A 6 -1.16 -45.34 -6.54
N ARG A 7 -0.04 -45.63 -7.22
CA ARG A 7 0.99 -44.65 -7.57
C ARG A 7 0.50 -43.64 -8.61
N ILE A 8 -0.17 -44.11 -9.65
CA ILE A 8 -0.74 -43.25 -10.72
C ILE A 8 -1.84 -42.34 -10.15
N GLN A 9 -2.74 -42.87 -9.31
CA GLN A 9 -3.77 -42.06 -8.65
C GLN A 9 -3.20 -41.06 -7.64
N PHE A 10 -2.07 -41.36 -7.02
CA PHE A 10 -1.39 -40.41 -6.14
C PHE A 10 -0.73 -39.29 -6.96
N LEU A 11 -0.04 -39.62 -8.05
CA LEU A 11 0.56 -38.66 -8.98
C LEU A 11 -0.48 -37.71 -9.60
N SER A 12 -1.60 -38.24 -10.10
CA SER A 12 -2.68 -37.43 -10.67
C SER A 12 -3.28 -36.44 -9.66
N ARG A 13 -3.40 -36.84 -8.39
CA ARG A 13 -3.87 -35.94 -7.32
C ARG A 13 -2.86 -34.86 -6.98
N LEU A 14 -1.56 -35.16 -7.08
CA LEU A 14 -0.48 -34.22 -6.79
C LEU A 14 -0.31 -33.19 -7.92
N GLU A 15 -0.44 -33.63 -9.18
CA GLU A 15 -0.43 -32.75 -10.36
C GLU A 15 -1.63 -31.80 -10.42
N ASN A 16 -2.78 -32.21 -9.86
CA ASN A 16 -4.00 -31.41 -9.89
C ASN A 16 -4.15 -30.46 -8.69
N ILE A 17 -3.10 -30.28 -7.88
CA ILE A 17 -3.09 -29.27 -6.81
C ILE A 17 -2.96 -27.89 -7.47
N ALA A 18 -4.02 -27.11 -7.42
CA ALA A 18 -3.98 -25.70 -7.81
C ALA A 18 -3.12 -24.92 -6.82
N VAL A 19 -1.96 -24.44 -7.27
CA VAL A 19 -1.09 -23.56 -6.51
C VAL A 19 -1.43 -22.12 -6.89
N GLU A 20 -1.88 -21.33 -5.92
CA GLU A 20 -1.98 -19.89 -6.10
C GLU A 20 -0.57 -19.30 -6.15
N ALA A 21 -0.25 -18.59 -7.24
CA ALA A 21 1.01 -17.88 -7.35
C ALA A 21 1.12 -16.87 -6.21
N ALA A 22 2.26 -16.83 -5.53
CA ALA A 22 2.51 -15.85 -4.50
C ALA A 22 2.36 -14.42 -5.06
N GLU A 23 1.71 -13.54 -4.31
CA GLU A 23 1.66 -12.12 -4.66
C GLU A 23 3.09 -11.59 -4.78
N VAL A 24 3.42 -11.02 -5.95
CA VAL A 24 4.73 -10.39 -6.17
C VAL A 24 4.84 -9.19 -5.23
N SER A 25 5.87 -9.17 -4.39
CA SER A 25 6.17 -8.03 -3.53
C SER A 25 6.19 -6.74 -4.34
N PRO A 26 5.43 -5.70 -3.96
CA PRO A 26 5.43 -4.45 -4.69
C PRO A 26 6.82 -3.81 -4.70
N VAL A 27 7.23 -3.23 -5.82
CA VAL A 27 8.55 -2.58 -5.99
C VAL A 27 8.34 -1.13 -6.37
N VAL A 28 9.09 -0.24 -5.71
CA VAL A 28 9.12 1.20 -5.93
C VAL A 28 10.54 1.59 -6.29
N ILE A 29 10.71 2.14 -7.49
CA ILE A 29 11.99 2.62 -8.02
C ILE A 29 11.94 4.14 -8.05
N ILE A 30 12.92 4.80 -7.45
CA ILE A 30 13.03 6.26 -7.43
C ILE A 30 14.36 6.67 -8.05
N ASN A 31 14.32 7.60 -8.98
CA ASN A 31 15.52 8.24 -9.50
C ASN A 31 15.86 9.50 -8.69
N ALA A 32 16.97 9.48 -7.96
CA ALA A 32 17.33 10.57 -7.05
C ALA A 32 17.73 11.86 -7.77
N ARG A 33 18.17 11.75 -9.04
CA ARG A 33 18.58 12.90 -9.86
C ARG A 33 17.38 13.64 -10.47
N THR A 34 16.39 12.89 -10.95
CA THR A 34 15.24 13.44 -11.70
C THR A 34 13.96 13.53 -10.88
N GLY A 35 13.90 12.87 -9.72
CA GLY A 35 12.67 12.75 -8.93
C GLY A 35 11.61 11.84 -9.57
N SER A 36 11.96 11.10 -10.63
CA SER A 36 11.04 10.18 -11.29
C SER A 36 10.77 8.96 -10.40
N ILE A 37 9.50 8.59 -10.25
CA ILE A 37 9.06 7.46 -9.41
C ILE A 37 8.32 6.46 -10.30
N VAL A 38 8.71 5.20 -10.23
CA VAL A 38 8.09 4.07 -10.94
C VAL A 38 7.70 3.02 -9.92
N MET A 39 6.46 2.53 -9.98
CA MET A 39 5.96 1.50 -9.09
C MET A 39 5.07 0.50 -9.83
N ASN A 40 5.07 -0.76 -9.40
CA ASN A 40 4.15 -1.78 -9.93
C ASN A 40 2.75 -1.65 -9.27
N LYS A 41 1.81 -2.55 -9.64
CA LYS A 41 0.41 -2.42 -9.22
C LYS A 41 0.24 -2.50 -7.69
N ALA A 42 -0.54 -1.53 -7.19
CA ALA A 42 -1.15 -1.43 -5.86
C ALA A 42 -0.21 -1.55 -4.64
N VAL A 43 0.79 -0.68 -4.57
CA VAL A 43 1.54 -0.43 -3.33
C VAL A 43 0.59 0.11 -2.26
N ARG A 44 0.41 -0.66 -1.19
CA ARG A 44 -0.40 -0.29 -0.02
C ARG A 44 0.48 0.26 1.10
N ILE A 45 -0.07 1.19 1.86
CA ILE A 45 0.57 1.84 3.00
C ILE A 45 -0.30 1.59 4.25
N ASP A 46 0.33 1.26 5.37
CA ASP A 46 -0.35 1.19 6.66
C ASP A 46 -0.42 2.59 7.33
N PRO A 47 -1.38 2.81 8.25
CA PRO A 47 -1.47 4.07 8.97
C PRO A 47 -0.16 4.43 9.67
N CYS A 48 0.35 5.63 9.42
CA CYS A 48 1.60 6.11 9.98
C CYS A 48 1.66 7.63 10.05
N ALA A 49 2.42 8.15 11.00
CA ALA A 49 2.72 9.58 11.11
C ALA A 49 4.23 9.79 11.04
N ILE A 50 4.69 10.67 10.14
CA ILE A 50 6.09 10.90 9.81
C ILE A 50 6.35 12.39 9.77
N ALA A 51 7.31 12.85 10.55
CA ALA A 51 7.82 14.21 10.48
C ALA A 51 9.20 14.20 9.81
N HIS A 52 9.37 14.98 8.75
CA HIS A 52 10.63 15.13 8.03
C HIS A 52 10.84 16.58 7.60
N GLY A 53 11.88 17.23 8.13
CA GLY A 53 12.12 18.65 7.90
C GLY A 53 10.98 19.50 8.48
N ASN A 54 10.37 20.32 7.63
CA ASN A 54 9.19 21.11 7.96
C ASN A 54 7.85 20.46 7.51
N LEU A 55 7.91 19.22 7.01
CA LEU A 55 6.75 18.45 6.56
C LEU A 55 6.37 17.40 7.62
N SER A 56 5.07 17.27 7.86
CA SER A 56 4.47 16.24 8.71
C SER A 56 3.39 15.53 7.92
N VAL A 57 3.53 14.22 7.73
CA VAL A 57 2.63 13.36 6.98
C VAL A 57 1.92 12.44 7.96
N THR A 58 0.60 12.39 7.94
CA THR A 58 -0.22 11.54 8.78
C THR A 58 -1.18 10.77 7.89
N VAL A 59 -0.97 9.47 7.74
CA VAL A 59 -1.84 8.54 7.03
C VAL A 59 -2.75 7.88 8.05
N ASN A 60 -4.04 8.16 8.01
CA ASN A 60 -5.06 7.50 8.81
C ASN A 60 -5.83 6.49 7.96
N SER A 61 -6.27 5.38 8.55
CA SER A 61 -7.20 4.44 7.88
C SER A 61 -8.41 4.22 8.76
N THR A 62 -9.57 4.65 8.28
CA THR A 62 -10.87 4.49 8.94
C THR A 62 -11.66 3.39 8.23
N SER A 63 -11.83 2.23 8.87
CA SER A 63 -12.74 1.19 8.36
C SER A 63 -14.18 1.65 8.57
N THR A 64 -14.91 1.85 7.47
CA THR A 64 -16.34 2.16 7.48
C THR A 64 -17.12 0.88 7.21
N VAL A 65 -18.04 0.53 8.11
CA VAL A 65 -18.94 -0.61 7.91
C VAL A 65 -20.19 -0.12 7.19
N SER A 66 -20.46 -0.67 6.01
CA SER A 66 -21.74 -0.44 5.31
C SER A 66 -22.69 -1.57 5.71
N GLN A 67 -23.54 -1.30 6.70
CA GLN A 67 -24.61 -2.21 7.12
C GLN A 67 -25.96 -1.67 6.63
N PRO A 68 -26.59 -2.33 5.64
CA PRO A 68 -27.93 -1.97 5.17
C PRO A 68 -29.01 -2.17 6.26
N PRO A 69 -30.16 -1.49 6.16
CA PRO A 69 -31.26 -1.62 7.14
C PRO A 69 -31.71 -3.08 7.32
N PRO A 70 -32.15 -3.47 8.53
CA PRO A 70 -32.67 -4.82 8.75
C PRO A 70 -33.84 -5.11 7.78
N LEU A 71 -33.89 -6.34 7.25
CA LEU A 71 -34.84 -6.80 6.21
C LEU A 71 -34.63 -6.25 4.78
N SER A 72 -33.59 -5.46 4.52
CA SER A 72 -33.32 -4.88 3.17
C SER A 72 -32.70 -5.85 2.16
N GLY A 73 -32.40 -7.10 2.54
CA GLY A 73 -31.72 -8.08 1.68
C GLY A 73 -30.26 -7.73 1.33
N GLY A 74 -29.74 -6.62 1.85
CA GLY A 74 -28.36 -6.19 1.62
C GLY A 74 -27.35 -6.94 2.51
N GLN A 75 -26.16 -7.20 1.97
CA GLN A 75 -25.05 -7.80 2.70
C GLN A 75 -24.18 -6.73 3.37
N THR A 76 -23.78 -6.95 4.62
CA THR A 76 -22.82 -6.07 5.30
C THR A 76 -21.46 -6.19 4.61
N ALA A 77 -20.90 -5.07 4.16
CA ALA A 77 -19.57 -5.02 3.57
C ALA A 77 -18.65 -4.11 4.40
N VAL A 78 -17.47 -4.63 4.77
CA VAL A 78 -16.42 -3.82 5.40
C VAL A 78 -15.70 -3.06 4.30
N THR A 79 -15.80 -1.74 4.31
CA THR A 79 -15.10 -0.87 3.35
C THR A 79 -14.02 -0.09 4.09
N ARG A 80 -12.78 -0.10 3.59
CA ARG A 80 -11.68 0.62 4.22
C ARG A 80 -11.51 1.98 3.54
N LYS A 81 -11.76 3.07 4.26
CA LYS A 81 -11.44 4.43 3.82
C LYS A 81 -10.09 4.81 4.45
N ALA A 82 -9.23 5.52 3.74
CA ALA A 82 -8.04 6.11 4.34
C ALA A 82 -8.08 7.62 4.13
N ASP A 83 -7.53 8.35 5.07
CA ASP A 83 -7.47 9.80 5.11
C ASP A 83 -5.99 10.17 5.26
N VAL A 84 -5.38 10.76 4.23
CA VAL A 84 -3.97 11.17 4.24
C VAL A 84 -3.90 12.68 4.51
N SER A 85 -3.31 13.08 5.63
CA SER A 85 -3.09 14.47 6.03
C SER A 85 -1.61 14.84 5.92
N VAL A 86 -1.25 15.79 5.06
CA VAL A 86 0.11 16.37 5.00
C VAL A 86 0.08 17.80 5.51
N SER A 87 0.98 18.15 6.43
CA SER A 87 1.12 19.46 7.06
C SER A 87 2.52 20.03 6.82
N ALA A 88 2.62 21.24 6.32
CA ALA A 88 3.87 22.01 6.23
C ALA A 88 3.77 23.26 7.11
N ASP A 89 4.68 23.42 8.08
CA ASP A 89 4.80 24.59 8.99
C ASP A 89 3.47 25.25 9.38
N GLY A 90 2.59 24.50 10.04
CA GLY A 90 1.41 25.03 10.74
C GLY A 90 0.31 25.72 9.90
N SER A 91 0.45 25.82 8.58
CA SER A 91 -0.44 26.65 7.76
C SER A 91 -1.12 25.93 6.59
N LYS A 92 -0.60 24.78 6.14
CA LYS A 92 -1.24 24.00 5.07
C LYS A 92 -1.39 22.54 5.47
N VAL A 93 -2.58 22.19 5.94
CA VAL A 93 -3.02 20.81 6.13
C VAL A 93 -3.79 20.39 4.89
N VAL A 94 -3.23 19.47 4.10
CA VAL A 94 -3.91 18.87 2.95
C VAL A 94 -4.44 17.51 3.40
N ASN A 95 -5.75 17.42 3.59
CA ASN A 95 -6.44 16.17 3.92
C ASN A 95 -7.02 15.55 2.65
N ILE A 96 -6.53 14.37 2.26
CA ILE A 96 -6.93 13.66 1.05
C ILE A 96 -7.82 12.48 1.45
N PRO A 97 -9.10 12.49 1.05
CA PRO A 97 -9.98 11.35 1.23
C PRO A 97 -9.66 10.31 0.14
N GLY A 98 -8.88 9.29 0.47
CA GLY A 98 -8.43 8.30 -0.50
C GLY A 98 -7.66 7.14 0.14
N GLY A 99 -7.95 5.91 -0.32
CA GLY A 99 -7.43 4.66 0.23
C GLY A 99 -5.90 4.62 0.22
N ALA A 100 -5.29 3.97 1.22
CA ALA A 100 -3.87 4.03 1.55
C ALA A 100 -2.91 3.52 0.45
N SER A 101 -2.86 4.25 -0.67
CA SER A 101 -2.10 3.98 -1.87
C SER A 101 -0.95 4.96 -1.96
N LEU A 102 0.21 4.46 -2.37
CA LEU A 102 1.40 5.30 -2.46
C LEU A 102 1.26 6.43 -3.49
N SER A 103 0.49 6.22 -4.55
CA SER A 103 0.21 7.24 -5.57
C SER A 103 -0.45 8.50 -5.00
N GLU A 104 -1.39 8.33 -4.08
CA GLU A 104 -2.11 9.45 -3.47
C GLU A 104 -1.21 10.22 -2.50
N VAL A 105 -0.40 9.52 -1.71
CA VAL A 105 0.59 10.14 -0.81
C VAL A 105 1.64 10.93 -1.59
N VAL A 106 2.19 10.36 -2.67
CA VAL A 106 3.17 11.06 -3.52
C VAL A 106 2.53 12.27 -4.20
N GLY A 107 1.28 12.15 -4.68
CA GLY A 107 0.52 13.28 -5.22
C GLY A 107 0.31 14.39 -4.18
N ALA A 108 0.00 14.02 -2.94
CA ALA A 108 -0.12 14.94 -1.81
C ALA A 108 1.17 15.73 -1.58
N LEU A 109 2.28 15.01 -1.46
CA LEU A 109 3.59 15.58 -1.19
C LEU A 109 4.05 16.50 -2.33
N ASN A 110 3.83 16.08 -3.57
CA ASN A 110 4.10 16.92 -4.74
C ASN A 110 3.25 18.20 -4.73
N SER A 111 1.98 18.13 -4.34
CA SER A 111 1.09 19.30 -4.28
C SER A 111 1.48 20.32 -3.19
N VAL A 112 2.13 19.84 -2.12
CA VAL A 112 2.65 20.66 -1.02
C VAL A 112 4.03 21.25 -1.35
N GLY A 113 4.68 20.78 -2.42
CA GLY A 113 5.97 21.27 -2.87
C GLY A 113 7.16 20.54 -2.22
N ALA A 114 6.99 19.30 -1.79
CA ALA A 114 8.08 18.47 -1.30
C ALA A 114 9.17 18.32 -2.37
N THR A 115 10.44 18.46 -2.00
CA THR A 115 11.54 18.25 -2.94
C THR A 115 11.74 16.74 -3.20
N PRO A 116 12.37 16.34 -4.32
CA PRO A 116 12.72 14.93 -4.56
C PRO A 116 13.52 14.30 -3.42
N GLN A 117 14.38 15.09 -2.76
CA GLN A 117 15.18 14.64 -1.62
C GLN A 117 14.31 14.37 -0.39
N ASP A 118 13.29 15.20 -0.15
CA ASP A 118 12.32 15.01 0.93
C ASP A 118 11.47 13.77 0.68
N LEU A 119 11.04 13.56 -0.57
CA LEU A 119 10.29 12.35 -0.96
C LEU A 119 11.07 11.08 -0.67
N ILE A 120 12.36 11.03 -1.06
CA ILE A 120 13.21 9.87 -0.80
C ILE A 120 13.33 9.61 0.70
N SER A 121 13.57 10.65 1.48
CA SER A 121 13.76 10.53 2.93
C SER A 121 12.47 10.09 3.64
N ILE A 122 11.32 10.61 3.24
CA ILE A 122 10.00 10.20 3.75
C ILE A 122 9.69 8.76 3.33
N LEU A 123 9.97 8.36 2.09
CA LEU A 123 9.74 7.00 1.60
C LEU A 123 10.66 5.97 2.27
N GLN A 124 11.91 6.34 2.52
CA GLN A 124 12.84 5.55 3.33
C GLN A 124 12.35 5.41 4.77
N ALA A 125 11.86 6.50 5.39
CA ALA A 125 11.28 6.48 6.72
C ALA A 125 10.00 5.61 6.79
N MET A 126 9.14 5.67 5.76
CA MET A 126 7.97 4.78 5.63
C MET A 126 8.37 3.31 5.50
N LYS A 127 9.45 3.00 4.80
CA LYS A 127 9.99 1.63 4.73
C LYS A 127 10.59 1.19 6.06
N ALA A 128 11.37 2.04 6.71
CA ALA A 128 12.00 1.75 8.01
C ALA A 128 10.98 1.55 9.14
N SER A 129 9.87 2.30 9.11
CA SER A 129 8.75 2.11 10.05
C SER A 129 7.88 0.89 9.73
N GLY A 130 8.13 0.18 8.62
CA GLY A 130 7.33 -0.96 8.17
C GLY A 130 5.95 -0.59 7.65
N SER A 131 5.67 0.71 7.47
CA SER A 131 4.38 1.22 6.99
C SER A 131 4.25 1.10 5.47
N LEU A 132 5.37 1.13 4.75
CA LEU A 132 5.43 0.84 3.31
C LEU A 132 5.65 -0.65 3.07
N LYS A 133 4.64 -1.35 2.54
CA LYS A 133 4.73 -2.77 2.14
C LYS A 133 5.28 -2.91 0.73
N ALA A 134 6.49 -2.42 0.51
CA ALA A 134 7.16 -2.50 -0.78
C ALA A 134 8.68 -2.49 -0.67
N GLU A 135 9.34 -3.04 -1.68
CA GLU A 135 10.76 -2.86 -1.90
C GLU A 135 11.05 -1.50 -2.50
N LEU A 136 11.64 -0.60 -1.71
CA LEU A 136 12.24 0.63 -2.21
C LEU A 136 13.63 0.39 -2.83
N GLN A 137 13.82 0.80 -4.09
CA GLN A 137 15.09 0.88 -4.82
C GLN A 137 15.36 2.33 -5.25
N ILE A 138 16.62 2.77 -5.15
CA ILE A 138 17.03 4.14 -5.48
C ILE A 138 18.12 4.07 -6.56
N ILE A 139 17.94 4.84 -7.65
CA ILE A 139 18.82 4.89 -8.82
C ILE A 139 19.27 6.31 -9.18
#